data_AF-Q0PAU8-F1
#
_entry.id   AF-Q0PAU8-F1
#
_cell.length_a   1.000
_cell.length_b   1.000
_cell.length_c   1.000
_cell.angle_alpha   90.00
_cell.angle_beta   90.00
_cell.angle_gamma   90.00
#
_symmetry.space_group_name_H-M   'P 1'
#
loop_
_entity.id
_entity.type
_entity.pdbx_description
1 polymer ?
#
loop_
_entity_poly.entity_id
_entity_poly.type
_entity_poly.pdbx_seq_one_letter_code
_entity_poly.pdbx_strand_id
1 'polypeptide(L)'
;MENKFKINYDQTTTNGRNGTNGKVDNLSMKNHHLKSIGHSPDIFGLFVSIVNQFTNTSTFVSNGKIITIDTNTFELQGGNFIAKIFCGFFNWFGHLASDWCGSSGGKERGAGIPMPFYNLFLLCDFGNFGQHRQTLAQIATQVFEQGYDLRHGVTMSIPVMINKMLIRFMYIIKAKFYHKKEWKECIPKDNIPELNKMLLIGSGTFLLIDTGGAWIKSKNPITNPVVFLSEINLINVIRFSTLILKEIYILYNNGKIDNKKLEKYLDDTCKILLIEAHNKSKPFKEILK
;
A
#
# COMPACT_ATOMS: atom_id res chain seq x y z
N MET A 1 2.24 12.90 -22.81
CA MET A 1 3.61 12.39 -22.55
C MET A 1 3.71 10.90 -22.84
N GLU A 2 2.68 10.12 -22.51
CA GLU A 2 2.52 8.68 -22.79
C GLU A 2 3.03 8.22 -24.16
N ASN A 3 2.70 8.93 -25.25
CA ASN A 3 3.19 8.60 -26.61
C ASN A 3 4.72 8.60 -26.77
N LYS A 4 5.47 9.29 -25.89
CA LYS A 4 6.94 9.33 -25.90
C LYS A 4 7.57 8.19 -25.11
N PHE A 5 6.86 7.65 -24.13
CA PHE A 5 7.31 6.59 -23.22
C PHE A 5 6.36 5.41 -23.32
N LYS A 6 6.28 4.84 -24.53
CA LYS A 6 5.44 3.67 -24.78
C LYS A 6 6.00 2.48 -24.03
N ILE A 7 5.12 1.58 -23.64
CA ILE A 7 5.45 0.32 -23.00
C ILE A 7 4.58 -0.77 -23.62
N ASN A 8 5.01 -2.02 -23.49
CA ASN A 8 4.30 -3.17 -24.04
C ASN A 8 3.34 -3.82 -23.02
N TYR A 9 3.32 -3.35 -21.79
CA TYR A 9 2.54 -3.91 -20.68
C TYR A 9 1.31 -3.07 -20.26
N ASP A 10 0.76 -2.31 -21.21
CA ASP A 10 -0.36 -1.37 -21.04
C ASP A 10 -1.71 -1.87 -21.60
N GLN A 11 -1.99 -3.17 -21.43
CA GLN A 11 -3.28 -3.73 -21.82
C GLN A 11 -4.37 -3.24 -20.87
N THR A 12 -5.48 -2.75 -21.42
CA THR A 12 -6.55 -2.06 -20.66
C THR A 12 -7.81 -2.90 -20.47
N THR A 13 -7.94 -4.04 -21.14
CA THR A 13 -9.16 -4.86 -21.15
C THR A 13 -8.86 -6.35 -21.04
N THR A 14 -9.79 -7.14 -20.48
CA THR A 14 -9.62 -8.61 -20.47
C THR A 14 -9.57 -9.18 -21.89
N ASN A 15 -10.44 -8.68 -22.77
CA ASN A 15 -10.57 -9.12 -24.17
C ASN A 15 -10.45 -7.93 -25.14
N GLY A 16 -10.23 -8.22 -26.43
CA GLY A 16 -10.17 -7.21 -27.50
C GLY A 16 -8.73 -6.85 -27.91
N ARG A 17 -8.61 -5.86 -28.80
CA ARG A 17 -7.33 -5.51 -29.46
C ARG A 17 -6.23 -5.05 -28.50
N ASN A 18 -6.59 -4.32 -27.44
CA ASN A 18 -5.67 -3.94 -26.36
C ASN A 18 -5.91 -4.80 -25.10
N GLY A 19 -6.24 -6.08 -25.30
CA GLY A 19 -6.62 -6.98 -24.23
C GLY A 19 -5.64 -8.11 -23.97
N THR A 20 -5.89 -8.83 -22.89
CA THR A 20 -5.06 -9.96 -22.43
C THR A 20 -5.48 -11.32 -23.00
N ASN A 21 -6.35 -11.33 -24.02
CA ASN A 21 -6.96 -12.54 -24.58
C ASN A 21 -7.59 -13.46 -23.53
N GLY A 22 -8.29 -12.87 -22.56
CA GLY A 22 -8.97 -13.61 -21.48
C GLY A 22 -8.05 -14.12 -20.37
N LYS A 23 -6.74 -13.85 -20.41
CA LYS A 23 -5.79 -14.36 -19.41
C LYS A 23 -5.83 -13.61 -18.08
N VAL A 24 -6.32 -12.37 -18.06
CA VAL A 24 -6.43 -11.54 -16.85
C VAL A 24 -7.88 -11.18 -16.62
N ASP A 25 -8.43 -11.67 -15.51
CA ASP A 25 -9.85 -11.49 -15.20
C ASP A 25 -10.15 -10.07 -14.76
N ASN A 26 -11.33 -9.55 -15.14
CA ASN A 26 -11.87 -8.26 -14.71
C ASN A 26 -10.87 -7.09 -14.92
N LEU A 27 -10.11 -7.10 -15.99
CA LEU A 27 -9.19 -6.02 -16.36
C LEU A 27 -9.97 -4.90 -17.05
N SER A 28 -9.80 -3.68 -16.56
CA SER A 28 -10.47 -2.49 -17.08
C SER A 28 -9.53 -1.29 -17.10
N MET A 29 -9.92 -0.24 -17.85
CA MET A 29 -9.21 1.04 -17.86
C MET A 29 -9.07 1.65 -16.45
N LYS A 30 -9.92 1.29 -15.48
CA LYS A 30 -9.86 1.83 -14.12
C LYS A 30 -8.84 1.11 -13.22
N ASN A 31 -8.46 -0.13 -13.55
CA ASN A 31 -7.63 -0.96 -12.67
C ASN A 31 -6.38 -1.53 -13.35
N HIS A 32 -6.19 -1.33 -14.65
CA HIS A 32 -5.05 -1.89 -15.37
C HIS A 32 -3.68 -1.45 -14.81
N HIS A 33 -3.51 -0.19 -14.43
CA HIS A 33 -2.29 0.27 -13.74
C HIS A 33 -2.08 -0.38 -12.36
N LEU A 34 -3.14 -0.84 -11.69
CA LEU A 34 -2.98 -1.60 -10.45
C LEU A 34 -2.60 -3.06 -10.74
N LYS A 35 -3.25 -3.67 -11.75
CA LYS A 35 -3.07 -5.09 -12.06
C LYS A 35 -1.77 -5.36 -12.80
N SER A 36 -1.35 -4.48 -13.71
CA SER A 36 -0.08 -4.59 -14.43
C SER A 36 1.06 -4.11 -13.53
N ILE A 37 1.90 -5.04 -13.09
CA ILE A 37 2.92 -4.80 -12.04
C ILE A 37 3.90 -3.70 -12.46
N GLY A 38 4.19 -3.57 -13.76
CA GLY A 38 5.11 -2.56 -14.29
C GLY A 38 4.69 -1.12 -14.01
N HIS A 39 3.43 -0.87 -13.64
CA HIS A 39 2.91 0.46 -13.30
C HIS A 39 3.08 0.82 -11.81
N SER A 40 3.67 -0.06 -11.01
CA SER A 40 3.93 0.22 -9.59
C SER A 40 5.19 1.07 -9.40
N PRO A 41 5.13 2.21 -8.68
CA PRO A 41 6.28 3.08 -8.42
C PRO A 41 7.15 2.55 -7.27
N ASP A 42 7.63 1.31 -7.41
CA ASP A 42 8.48 0.62 -6.45
C ASP A 42 9.49 -0.30 -7.15
N ILE A 43 10.33 -0.98 -6.36
CA ILE A 43 11.39 -1.84 -6.89
C ILE A 43 10.87 -3.05 -7.67
N PHE A 44 9.69 -3.58 -7.32
CA PHE A 44 9.08 -4.70 -8.04
C PHE A 44 8.52 -4.24 -9.38
N GLY A 45 7.85 -3.09 -9.40
CA GLY A 45 7.36 -2.50 -10.64
C GLY A 45 8.50 -2.14 -11.59
N LEU A 46 9.59 -1.55 -11.09
CA LEU A 46 10.80 -1.30 -11.88
C LEU A 46 11.38 -2.59 -12.45
N PHE A 47 11.59 -3.61 -11.60
CA PHE A 47 12.18 -4.87 -12.04
C PHE A 47 11.33 -5.55 -13.12
N VAL A 48 10.03 -5.67 -12.89
CA VAL A 48 9.10 -6.29 -13.84
C VAL A 48 9.00 -5.48 -15.13
N SER A 49 8.97 -4.15 -15.04
CA SER A 49 8.99 -3.28 -16.21
C SER A 49 10.22 -3.51 -17.09
N ILE A 50 11.41 -3.60 -16.48
CA ILE A 50 12.64 -3.90 -17.23
C ILE A 50 12.52 -5.27 -17.88
N VAL A 51 12.14 -6.32 -17.13
CA VAL A 51 11.98 -7.67 -17.70
C VAL A 51 11.00 -7.66 -18.89
N ASN A 52 9.82 -7.07 -18.71
CA ASN A 52 8.78 -6.98 -19.72
C ASN A 52 9.24 -6.27 -21.00
N GLN A 53 10.02 -5.18 -20.87
CA GLN A 53 10.62 -4.47 -21.99
C GLN A 53 11.69 -5.31 -22.72
N PHE A 54 12.45 -6.14 -22.02
CA PHE A 54 13.45 -7.02 -22.63
C PHE A 54 12.85 -8.25 -23.31
N THR A 55 11.75 -8.79 -22.77
CA THR A 55 11.18 -10.06 -23.23
C THR A 55 9.92 -9.90 -24.09
N ASN A 56 9.48 -8.67 -24.36
CA ASN A 56 8.20 -8.39 -25.04
C ASN A 56 7.01 -9.06 -24.34
N THR A 57 6.98 -9.01 -23.01
CA THR A 57 5.88 -9.58 -22.21
C THR A 57 5.18 -8.52 -21.36
N SER A 58 4.03 -8.88 -20.80
CA SER A 58 3.31 -8.06 -19.82
C SER A 58 2.91 -8.91 -18.64
N THR A 59 3.22 -8.44 -17.42
CA THR A 59 3.02 -9.21 -16.19
C THR A 59 1.97 -8.55 -15.29
N PHE A 60 0.94 -9.31 -14.96
CA PHE A 60 -0.22 -8.90 -14.18
C PHE A 60 -0.37 -9.69 -12.88
N VAL A 61 -1.12 -9.14 -11.92
CA VAL A 61 -1.71 -9.90 -10.80
C VAL A 61 -3.21 -10.08 -11.03
N SER A 62 -3.66 -11.34 -11.03
CA SER A 62 -5.07 -11.71 -11.17
C SER A 62 -5.38 -12.92 -10.29
N ASN A 63 -6.46 -12.84 -9.49
CA ASN A 63 -6.91 -13.90 -8.59
C ASN A 63 -5.77 -14.48 -7.73
N GLY A 64 -5.00 -13.60 -7.09
CA GLY A 64 -3.87 -13.99 -6.24
C GLY A 64 -2.63 -14.53 -6.96
N LYS A 65 -2.64 -14.57 -8.30
CA LYS A 65 -1.57 -15.16 -9.12
C LYS A 65 -0.90 -14.13 -10.00
N ILE A 66 0.39 -14.31 -10.22
CA ILE A 66 1.16 -13.55 -11.21
C ILE A 66 0.99 -14.24 -12.56
N ILE A 67 0.54 -13.48 -13.56
CA ILE A 67 0.27 -13.96 -14.93
C ILE A 67 1.11 -13.14 -15.89
N THR A 68 1.95 -13.79 -16.68
CA THR A 68 2.73 -13.14 -17.75
C THR A 68 2.19 -13.55 -19.10
N ILE A 69 2.00 -12.57 -19.99
CA ILE A 69 1.50 -12.76 -21.35
C ILE A 69 2.51 -12.21 -22.36
N ASP A 70 2.58 -12.84 -23.53
CA ASP A 70 3.35 -12.29 -24.66
C ASP A 70 2.64 -11.07 -25.25
N THR A 71 3.42 -10.12 -25.76
CA THR A 71 2.93 -8.86 -26.32
C THR A 71 3.61 -8.59 -27.65
N ASN A 72 3.15 -7.55 -28.35
CA ASN A 72 3.83 -7.10 -29.57
C ASN A 72 5.28 -6.68 -29.27
N THR A 73 6.12 -6.71 -30.30
CA THR A 73 7.52 -6.34 -30.17
C THR A 73 7.68 -4.92 -29.64
N PHE A 74 8.41 -4.81 -28.53
CA PHE A 74 8.85 -3.56 -27.92
C PHE A 74 10.26 -3.22 -28.40
N GLU A 75 10.44 -2.01 -28.92
CA GLU A 75 11.76 -1.55 -29.34
C GLU A 75 12.56 -1.00 -28.16
N LEU A 76 13.32 -1.90 -27.50
CA LEU A 76 14.19 -1.51 -26.40
C LEU A 76 15.41 -0.72 -26.90
N GLN A 77 15.45 0.56 -26.52
CA GLN A 77 16.52 1.49 -26.87
C GLN A 77 17.83 1.17 -26.14
N GLY A 78 18.99 1.40 -26.77
CA GLY A 78 20.31 1.26 -26.18
C GLY A 78 21.28 0.40 -27.01
N GLY A 79 22.49 0.89 -27.23
CA GLY A 79 23.50 0.24 -28.10
C GLY A 79 24.24 -0.94 -27.48
N ASN A 80 24.10 -1.16 -26.17
CA ASN A 80 24.65 -2.30 -25.45
C ASN A 80 23.75 -2.67 -24.26
N PHE A 81 24.05 -3.76 -23.57
CA PHE A 81 23.22 -4.26 -22.47
C PHE A 81 23.00 -3.23 -21.34
N ILE A 82 24.05 -2.52 -20.92
CA ILE A 82 23.96 -1.50 -19.85
C ILE A 82 23.10 -0.32 -20.30
N ALA A 83 23.31 0.15 -21.53
CA ALA A 83 22.51 1.21 -22.12
C ALA A 83 21.03 0.82 -22.22
N LYS A 84 20.72 -0.45 -22.53
CA LYS A 84 19.36 -0.97 -22.57
C LYS A 84 18.68 -0.97 -21.21
N ILE A 85 19.38 -1.35 -20.14
CA ILE A 85 18.86 -1.24 -18.78
C ILE A 85 18.56 0.22 -18.43
N PHE A 86 19.50 1.13 -18.73
CA PHE A 86 19.34 2.56 -18.45
C PHE A 86 18.15 3.17 -19.21
N CYS A 87 18.03 2.90 -20.52
CA CYS A 87 16.89 3.32 -21.31
C CYS A 87 15.57 2.72 -20.81
N GLY A 88 15.57 1.44 -20.42
CA GLY A 88 14.40 0.78 -19.83
C GLY A 88 13.94 1.43 -18.53
N PHE A 89 14.88 1.83 -17.66
CA PHE A 89 14.60 2.59 -16.44
C PHE A 89 13.97 3.96 -16.74
N PHE A 90 14.55 4.74 -17.66
CA PHE A 90 14.01 6.06 -18.01
C PHE A 90 12.66 5.96 -18.73
N ASN A 91 12.46 4.91 -19.53
CA ASN A 91 11.19 4.65 -20.17
C ASN A 91 10.10 4.33 -19.14
N TRP A 92 10.40 3.45 -18.18
CA TRP A 92 9.51 3.16 -17.05
C TRP A 92 9.17 4.42 -16.25
N PHE A 93 10.19 5.19 -15.86
CA PHE A 93 10.00 6.42 -15.10
C PHE A 93 9.13 7.44 -15.87
N GLY A 94 9.42 7.65 -17.15
CA GLY A 94 8.65 8.55 -18.01
C GLY A 94 7.21 8.11 -18.22
N HIS A 95 6.97 6.80 -18.31
CA HIS A 95 5.64 6.22 -18.42
C HIS A 95 4.83 6.41 -17.14
N LEU A 96 5.39 6.06 -15.98
CA LEU A 96 4.75 6.31 -14.68
C LEU A 96 4.42 7.79 -14.46
N ALA A 97 5.34 8.69 -14.86
CA ALA A 97 5.12 10.13 -14.76
C ALA A 97 3.95 10.59 -15.64
N SER A 98 3.73 9.99 -16.82
CA SER A 98 2.55 10.31 -17.62
C SER A 98 1.25 9.83 -17.00
N ASP A 99 1.24 8.63 -16.42
CA ASP A 99 0.04 8.05 -15.81
C ASP A 99 -0.35 8.77 -14.52
N TRP A 100 0.67 9.22 -13.78
CA TRP A 100 0.53 10.07 -12.61
C TRP A 100 -0.21 11.37 -12.93
N CYS A 101 0.22 12.08 -13.97
CA CYS A 101 -0.37 13.35 -14.40
C CYS A 101 -1.77 13.17 -15.01
N GLY A 102 -2.12 11.95 -15.43
CA GLY A 102 -3.38 11.62 -16.08
C GLY A 102 -3.40 12.05 -17.55
N SER A 103 -4.14 11.30 -18.37
CA SER A 103 -4.39 11.66 -19.76
C SER A 103 -5.54 12.66 -19.84
N SER A 104 -5.40 13.66 -20.71
CA SER A 104 -6.40 14.71 -20.96
C SER A 104 -7.74 14.20 -21.52
N GLY A 105 -7.87 12.90 -21.78
CA GLY A 105 -9.08 12.27 -22.34
C GLY A 105 -9.99 11.58 -21.30
N GLY A 106 -9.55 11.43 -20.05
CA GLY A 106 -10.39 10.89 -18.99
C GLY A 106 -11.39 11.94 -18.52
N LYS A 107 -12.69 11.76 -18.79
CA LYS A 107 -13.75 12.75 -18.54
C LYS A 107 -13.86 13.27 -17.10
N GLU A 108 -13.24 12.64 -16.10
CA GLU A 108 -13.33 13.10 -14.70
C GLU A 108 -12.02 12.89 -13.92
N ARG A 109 -11.35 11.75 -14.09
CA ARG A 109 -10.06 11.42 -13.45
C ARG A 109 -9.40 10.27 -14.22
N GLY A 110 -8.15 10.42 -14.66
CA GLY A 110 -7.36 9.28 -15.16
C GLY A 110 -7.18 8.23 -14.05
N ALA A 111 -6.94 6.96 -14.38
CA ALA A 111 -6.84 5.87 -13.40
C ALA A 111 -5.80 6.14 -12.28
N GLY A 112 -4.75 6.90 -12.60
CA GLY A 112 -3.62 7.10 -11.70
C GLY A 112 -2.80 5.82 -11.55
N ILE A 113 -1.71 5.88 -10.80
CA ILE A 113 -0.85 4.71 -10.52
C ILE A 113 -1.01 4.29 -9.07
N PRO A 114 -0.82 2.99 -8.76
CA PRO A 114 -0.91 2.51 -7.38
C PRO A 114 0.12 3.18 -6.47
N MET A 115 -0.16 3.23 -5.17
CA MET A 115 0.87 3.51 -4.18
C MET A 115 1.98 2.44 -4.23
N PRO A 116 3.23 2.77 -3.90
CA PRO A 116 4.30 1.79 -3.77
C PRO A 116 3.83 0.56 -3.00
N PHE A 117 4.06 -0.62 -3.56
CA PHE A 117 3.71 -1.93 -3.02
C PHE A 117 2.21 -2.23 -2.90
N TYR A 118 1.31 -1.35 -3.36
CA TYR A 118 -0.13 -1.55 -3.21
C TYR A 118 -0.65 -2.73 -4.07
N ASN A 119 0.02 -3.03 -5.18
CA ASN A 119 -0.28 -4.22 -5.99
C ASN A 119 -0.11 -5.54 -5.22
N LEU A 120 0.72 -5.58 -4.15
CA LEU A 120 0.92 -6.80 -3.35
C LEU A 120 -0.35 -7.22 -2.61
N PHE A 121 -1.27 -6.28 -2.33
CA PHE A 121 -2.59 -6.61 -1.79
C PHE A 121 -3.41 -7.50 -2.74
N LEU A 122 -3.13 -7.47 -4.06
CA LEU A 122 -3.77 -8.35 -5.03
C LEU A 122 -3.34 -9.81 -4.92
N LEU A 123 -2.21 -10.09 -4.25
CA LEU A 123 -1.78 -11.45 -3.94
C LEU A 123 -2.55 -12.04 -2.75
N CYS A 124 -3.18 -11.19 -1.93
CA CYS A 124 -4.00 -11.60 -0.81
C CYS A 124 -5.41 -12.00 -1.25
N ASP A 125 -5.53 -13.01 -2.10
CA ASP A 125 -6.81 -13.50 -2.61
C ASP A 125 -7.48 -14.49 -1.64
N PHE A 126 -7.73 -14.02 -0.42
CA PHE A 126 -8.38 -14.81 0.63
C PHE A 126 -9.40 -13.96 1.40
N GLY A 127 -10.26 -14.66 2.15
CA GLY A 127 -11.32 -14.06 2.98
C GLY A 127 -12.64 -13.85 2.24
N ASN A 128 -13.69 -13.59 3.01
CA ASN A 128 -15.05 -13.36 2.55
C ASN A 128 -15.61 -12.14 3.30
N PHE A 129 -15.23 -10.95 2.85
CA PHE A 129 -15.50 -9.70 3.53
C PHE A 129 -16.62 -8.90 2.84
N GLY A 130 -17.27 -8.01 3.59
CA GLY A 130 -18.33 -7.16 3.05
C GLY A 130 -19.63 -7.89 2.76
N GLN A 131 -20.64 -7.14 2.32
CA GLN A 131 -21.94 -7.70 1.91
C GLN A 131 -21.83 -8.63 0.69
N HIS A 132 -20.84 -8.39 -0.19
CA HIS A 132 -20.64 -9.15 -1.42
C HIS A 132 -19.67 -10.33 -1.27
N ARG A 133 -19.23 -10.68 -0.05
CA ARG A 133 -18.29 -11.78 0.25
C ARG A 133 -17.04 -11.76 -0.64
N GLN A 134 -16.37 -10.63 -0.66
CA GLN A 134 -15.22 -10.38 -1.52
C GLN A 134 -13.92 -10.77 -0.83
N THR A 135 -12.91 -11.13 -1.64
CA THR A 135 -11.54 -11.33 -1.15
C THR A 135 -10.86 -9.99 -0.85
N LEU A 136 -9.77 -10.01 -0.08
CA LEU A 136 -9.00 -8.80 0.18
C LEU A 136 -8.45 -8.18 -1.12
N ALA A 137 -8.01 -9.01 -2.08
CA ALA A 137 -7.57 -8.56 -3.40
C ALA A 137 -8.67 -7.81 -4.18
N GLN A 138 -9.91 -8.31 -4.15
CA GLN A 138 -11.05 -7.65 -4.79
C GLN A 138 -11.39 -6.31 -4.13
N ILE A 139 -11.37 -6.27 -2.79
CA ILE A 139 -11.59 -5.03 -2.04
C ILE A 139 -10.50 -4.00 -2.36
N ALA A 140 -9.22 -4.40 -2.35
CA ALA A 140 -8.11 -3.51 -2.71
C ALA A 140 -8.24 -2.96 -4.13
N THR A 141 -8.69 -3.79 -5.09
CA THR A 141 -8.99 -3.34 -6.45
C THR A 141 -10.08 -2.26 -6.46
N GLN A 142 -11.18 -2.48 -5.72
CA GLN A 142 -12.28 -1.51 -5.67
C GLN A 142 -11.90 -0.21 -4.95
N VAL A 143 -11.11 -0.28 -3.89
CA VAL A 143 -10.57 0.89 -3.18
C VAL A 143 -9.72 1.73 -4.15
N PHE A 144 -8.83 1.09 -4.91
CA PHE A 144 -8.07 1.78 -5.96
C PHE A 144 -8.95 2.41 -7.03
N GLU A 145 -9.96 1.68 -7.53
CA GLU A 145 -10.93 2.19 -8.52
C GLU A 145 -11.75 3.40 -8.02
N GLN A 146 -11.88 3.58 -6.70
CA GLN A 146 -12.48 4.77 -6.07
C GLN A 146 -11.52 5.97 -5.99
N GLY A 147 -10.30 5.85 -6.52
CA GLY A 147 -9.30 6.93 -6.56
C GLY A 147 -8.29 6.88 -5.43
N TYR A 148 -8.16 5.76 -4.72
CA TYR A 148 -7.12 5.49 -3.71
C TYR A 148 -5.75 5.19 -4.38
N ASP A 149 -5.39 6.03 -5.34
CA ASP A 149 -4.15 5.98 -6.11
C ASP A 149 -3.02 6.75 -5.38
N LEU A 150 -1.82 6.76 -5.94
CA LEU A 150 -0.69 7.43 -5.30
C LEU A 150 -0.91 8.96 -5.13
N ARG A 151 -1.77 9.63 -5.94
CA ARG A 151 -2.11 11.06 -5.73
C ARG A 151 -2.91 11.24 -4.44
N HIS A 152 -3.82 10.31 -4.17
CA HIS A 152 -4.49 10.23 -2.88
C HIS A 152 -3.48 9.94 -1.75
N GLY A 153 -2.53 9.02 -1.97
CA GLY A 153 -1.39 8.77 -1.07
C GLY A 153 -0.58 10.01 -0.71
N VAL A 154 -0.22 10.82 -1.72
CA VAL A 154 0.48 12.10 -1.51
C VAL A 154 -0.36 13.06 -0.68
N THR A 155 -1.65 13.16 -0.97
CA THR A 155 -2.58 14.01 -0.19
C THR A 155 -2.66 13.56 1.27
N MET A 156 -2.78 12.25 1.52
CA MET A 156 -2.80 11.66 2.86
C MET A 156 -1.49 11.88 3.63
N SER A 157 -0.35 12.03 2.92
CA SER A 157 0.95 12.27 3.54
C SER A 157 1.09 13.66 4.15
N ILE A 158 0.35 14.66 3.65
CA ILE A 158 0.40 16.05 4.13
C ILE A 158 0.05 16.17 5.62
N PRO A 159 -1.14 15.73 6.08
CA PRO A 159 -1.47 15.85 7.50
C PRO A 159 -0.57 14.99 8.40
N VAL A 160 -0.08 13.84 7.90
CA VAL A 160 0.89 13.00 8.63
C VAL A 160 2.23 13.74 8.83
N MET A 161 2.69 14.45 7.81
CA MET A 161 3.90 15.28 7.88
C MET A 161 3.71 16.46 8.84
N ILE A 162 2.59 17.17 8.75
CA ILE A 162 2.25 18.28 9.66
C ILE A 162 2.24 17.79 11.11
N ASN A 163 1.56 16.68 11.40
CA ASN A 163 1.53 16.09 12.74
C ASN A 163 2.96 15.80 13.25
N LYS A 164 3.81 15.18 12.43
CA LYS A 164 5.23 14.93 12.76
C LYS A 164 5.99 16.23 13.05
N MET A 165 5.79 17.28 12.26
CA MET A 165 6.46 18.57 12.44
C MET A 165 6.00 19.27 13.72
N LEU A 166 4.70 19.29 14.00
CA LEU A 166 4.14 19.88 15.21
C LEU A 166 4.66 19.18 16.48
N ILE A 167 4.70 17.84 16.50
CA ILE A 167 5.24 17.10 17.64
C ILE A 167 6.71 17.41 17.88
N ARG A 168 7.52 17.50 16.81
CA ARG A 168 8.94 17.89 16.91
C ARG A 168 9.10 19.33 17.41
N PHE A 169 8.23 20.23 16.98
CA PHE A 169 8.20 21.60 17.48
C PHE A 169 7.83 21.66 18.98
N MET A 170 6.82 20.90 19.41
CA MET A 170 6.46 20.78 20.83
C MET A 170 7.59 20.17 21.67
N TYR A 171 8.35 19.22 21.12
CA TYR A 171 9.54 18.70 21.77
C TYR A 171 10.62 19.78 21.96
N ILE A 172 10.90 20.61 20.93
CA ILE A 172 11.85 21.72 21.05
C ILE A 172 11.42 22.69 22.16
N ILE A 173 10.14 23.07 22.19
CA ILE A 173 9.59 23.94 23.25
C ILE A 173 9.81 23.29 24.63
N LYS A 174 9.44 22.02 24.80
CA LYS A 174 9.63 21.31 26.06
C LYS A 174 11.10 21.21 26.46
N ALA A 175 11.99 20.84 25.53
CA ALA A 175 13.42 20.75 25.78
C ALA A 175 14.01 22.10 26.23
N LYS A 176 13.60 23.20 25.58
CA LYS A 176 14.13 24.53 25.90
C LYS A 176 13.55 25.10 27.19
N PHE A 177 12.23 25.11 27.34
CA PHE A 177 11.58 25.86 28.42
C PHE A 177 11.32 25.02 29.67
N TYR A 178 11.03 23.73 29.53
CA TYR A 178 10.81 22.85 30.68
C TYR A 178 12.11 22.23 31.19
N HIS A 179 12.92 21.65 30.28
CA HIS A 179 14.19 21.02 30.65
C HIS A 179 15.39 21.98 30.68
N LYS A 180 15.20 23.25 30.31
CA LYS A 180 16.24 24.30 30.32
C LYS A 180 17.52 23.93 29.54
N LYS A 181 17.39 23.12 28.48
CA LYS A 181 18.52 22.70 27.65
C LYS A 181 19.05 23.83 26.77
N GLU A 182 20.29 23.69 26.32
CA GLU A 182 20.86 24.57 25.31
C GLU A 182 20.23 24.32 23.94
N TRP A 183 20.18 25.35 23.09
CA TRP A 183 19.52 25.25 21.76
C TRP A 183 20.07 24.11 20.89
N LYS A 184 21.37 23.83 21.00
CA LYS A 184 22.06 22.72 20.31
C LYS A 184 21.55 21.34 20.74
N GLU A 185 21.06 21.22 21.97
CA GLU A 185 20.52 19.98 22.54
C GLU A 185 19.01 19.82 22.30
N CYS A 186 18.32 20.89 21.91
CA CYS A 186 16.89 20.86 21.60
C CYS A 186 16.57 20.26 20.21
N ILE A 187 17.58 19.97 19.38
CA ILE A 187 17.38 19.46 18.02
C ILE A 187 16.62 18.11 18.08
N PRO A 188 15.45 18.00 17.42
CA PRO A 188 14.58 16.83 17.54
C PRO A 188 15.11 15.66 16.71
N LYS A 189 16.08 14.93 17.25
CA LYS A 189 16.70 13.74 16.62
C LYS A 189 15.86 12.48 16.87
N ASP A 190 15.78 11.61 15.86
CA ASP A 190 14.97 10.38 15.93
C ASP A 190 15.47 9.34 16.96
N ASN A 191 16.67 9.49 17.51
CA ASN A 191 17.20 8.59 18.54
C ASN A 191 16.78 8.98 19.97
N ILE A 192 16.04 10.09 20.15
CA ILE A 192 15.60 10.54 21.47
C ILE A 192 14.37 9.72 21.91
N PRO A 193 14.44 8.93 23.01
CA PRO A 193 13.34 8.05 23.42
C PRO A 193 12.05 8.80 23.74
N GLU A 194 12.16 9.97 24.37
CA GLU A 194 11.01 10.82 24.68
C GLU A 194 10.30 11.31 23.41
N LEU A 195 11.05 11.80 22.41
CA LEU A 195 10.48 12.24 21.14
C LEU A 195 9.82 11.07 20.40
N ASN A 196 10.43 9.88 20.42
CA ASN A 196 9.84 8.68 19.82
C ASN A 196 8.47 8.34 20.43
N LYS A 197 8.34 8.43 21.77
CA LYS A 197 7.06 8.24 22.46
C LYS A 197 6.04 9.31 22.09
N MET A 198 6.45 10.58 22.02
CA MET A 198 5.57 11.66 21.58
C MET A 198 5.05 11.42 20.15
N LEU A 199 5.94 11.00 19.23
CA LEU A 199 5.57 10.67 17.86
C LEU A 199 4.64 9.45 17.78
N LEU A 200 4.88 8.42 18.59
CA LEU A 200 4.04 7.23 18.68
C LEU A 200 2.63 7.59 19.17
N ILE A 201 2.52 8.33 20.28
CA ILE A 201 1.25 8.78 20.83
C ILE A 201 0.51 9.65 19.81
N GLY A 202 1.17 10.64 19.22
CA GLY A 202 0.53 11.53 18.25
C GLY A 202 0.12 10.83 16.95
N SER A 203 0.88 9.85 16.47
CA SER A 203 0.49 9.02 15.32
C SER A 203 -0.69 8.10 15.66
N GLY A 204 -0.70 7.52 16.87
CA GLY A 204 -1.79 6.68 17.37
C GLY A 204 -3.10 7.44 17.57
N THR A 205 -3.05 8.63 18.20
CA THR A 205 -4.22 9.52 18.30
C THR A 205 -4.75 9.89 16.93
N PHE A 206 -3.85 10.22 15.99
CA PHE A 206 -4.28 10.57 14.64
C PHE A 206 -4.92 9.37 13.92
N LEU A 207 -4.36 8.18 14.08
CA LEU A 207 -4.95 6.94 13.53
C LEU A 207 -6.33 6.65 14.13
N LEU A 208 -6.53 6.88 15.43
CA LEU A 208 -7.83 6.70 16.09
C LEU A 208 -8.89 7.67 15.53
N ILE A 209 -8.51 8.92 15.26
CA ILE A 209 -9.42 9.91 14.66
C ILE A 209 -9.78 9.48 13.22
N ASP A 210 -8.78 9.12 12.40
CA ASP A 210 -8.99 8.70 11.02
C ASP A 210 -9.87 7.43 10.94
N THR A 211 -9.56 6.42 11.75
CA THR A 211 -10.33 5.16 11.80
C THR A 211 -11.74 5.37 12.35
N GLY A 212 -11.93 6.24 13.33
CA GLY A 212 -13.26 6.64 13.82
C GLY A 212 -14.07 7.35 12.76
N GLY A 213 -13.46 8.27 12.01
CA GLY A 213 -14.10 8.95 10.87
C GLY A 213 -14.50 7.97 9.76
N ALA A 214 -13.59 7.07 9.39
CA ALA A 214 -13.85 6.01 8.41
C ALA A 214 -14.98 5.06 8.87
N TRP A 215 -15.01 4.71 10.15
CA TRP A 215 -16.07 3.89 10.74
C TRP A 215 -17.44 4.55 10.53
N ILE A 216 -17.57 5.82 10.92
CA ILE A 216 -18.82 6.58 10.79
C ILE A 216 -19.26 6.68 9.32
N LYS A 217 -18.34 7.04 8.42
CA LYS A 217 -18.65 7.18 6.98
C LYS A 217 -19.05 5.86 6.33
N SER A 218 -18.38 4.76 6.68
CA SER A 218 -18.72 3.43 6.19
C SER A 218 -20.06 2.90 6.72
N LYS A 219 -20.60 3.54 7.77
CA LYS A 219 -21.74 3.11 8.62
C LYS A 219 -21.48 1.80 9.37
N ASN A 220 -20.95 0.79 8.69
CA ASN A 220 -20.48 -0.45 9.25
C ASN A 220 -19.32 -0.98 8.37
N PRO A 221 -18.08 -1.03 8.90
CA PRO A 221 -16.91 -1.43 8.12
C PRO A 221 -16.89 -2.92 7.75
N ILE A 222 -17.61 -3.76 8.50
CA ILE A 222 -17.71 -5.20 8.19
C ILE A 222 -18.54 -5.40 6.92
N THR A 223 -19.60 -4.61 6.75
CA THR A 223 -20.48 -4.71 5.58
C THR A 223 -19.97 -3.87 4.41
N ASN A 224 -19.33 -2.73 4.69
CA ASN A 224 -18.85 -1.77 3.68
C ASN A 224 -17.32 -1.53 3.79
N PRO A 225 -16.50 -2.58 3.63
CA PRO A 225 -15.05 -2.48 3.80
C PRO A 225 -14.40 -1.55 2.77
N VAL A 226 -14.94 -1.46 1.55
CA VAL A 226 -14.40 -0.58 0.49
C VAL A 226 -14.49 0.89 0.90
N VAL A 227 -15.65 1.33 1.41
CA VAL A 227 -15.83 2.71 1.90
C VAL A 227 -14.96 2.96 3.11
N PHE A 228 -14.89 2.00 4.03
CA PHE A 228 -14.03 2.12 5.21
C PHE A 228 -12.56 2.30 4.81
N LEU A 229 -12.01 1.40 4.00
CA LEU A 229 -10.58 1.42 3.62
C LEU A 229 -10.22 2.61 2.73
N SER A 230 -11.15 3.10 1.91
CA SER A 230 -10.94 4.32 1.10
C SER A 230 -10.81 5.59 1.95
N GLU A 231 -11.24 5.53 3.22
CA GLU A 231 -11.18 6.64 4.18
C GLU A 231 -10.01 6.51 5.17
N ILE A 232 -9.32 5.36 5.20
CA ILE A 232 -8.18 5.15 6.08
C ILE A 232 -6.94 5.87 5.54
N ASN A 233 -6.20 6.55 6.40
CA ASN A 233 -4.89 7.09 6.07
C ASN A 233 -3.81 5.98 6.12
N LEU A 234 -3.60 5.26 5.01
CA LEU A 234 -2.61 4.17 4.95
C LEU A 234 -1.18 4.66 5.26
N ILE A 235 -0.84 5.90 4.93
CA ILE A 235 0.46 6.49 5.25
C ILE A 235 0.65 6.58 6.77
N ASN A 236 -0.39 6.99 7.51
CA ASN A 236 -0.35 7.02 8.96
C ASN A 236 -0.34 5.62 9.57
N VAL A 237 -1.06 4.65 8.98
CA VAL A 237 -1.02 3.24 9.41
C VAL A 237 0.40 2.69 9.33
N ILE A 238 1.08 2.86 8.18
CA ILE A 238 2.48 2.42 8.00
C ILE A 238 3.39 3.13 9.00
N ARG A 239 3.25 4.44 9.16
CA ARG A 239 4.03 5.23 10.11
C ARG A 239 3.83 4.74 11.55
N PHE A 240 2.60 4.55 11.99
CA PHE A 240 2.28 4.09 13.33
C PHE A 240 2.87 2.70 13.59
N SER A 241 2.72 1.78 12.63
CA SER A 241 3.31 0.44 12.69
C SER A 241 4.83 0.48 12.84
N THR A 242 5.53 1.31 12.05
CA THR A 242 7.00 1.46 12.18
C THR A 242 7.43 2.04 13.52
N LEU A 243 6.64 2.96 14.11
CA LEU A 243 6.90 3.51 15.44
C LEU A 243 6.66 2.47 16.55
N ILE A 244 5.62 1.63 16.43
CA ILE A 244 5.39 0.51 17.34
C ILE A 244 6.56 -0.46 17.31
N LEU A 245 6.98 -0.90 16.11
CA LEU A 245 8.10 -1.84 15.97
C LEU A 245 9.38 -1.28 16.60
N LYS A 246 9.64 0.02 16.41
CA LYS A 246 10.77 0.71 17.04
C LYS A 246 10.67 0.71 18.57
N GLU A 247 9.51 1.00 19.14
CA GLU A 247 9.31 0.98 20.60
C GLU A 247 9.45 -0.44 21.17
N ILE A 248 8.90 -1.46 20.51
CA ILE A 248 9.06 -2.87 20.88
C ILE A 248 10.54 -3.25 20.89
N TYR A 249 11.29 -2.88 19.84
CA TYR A 249 12.72 -3.14 19.75
C TYR A 249 13.51 -2.49 20.91
N ILE A 250 13.17 -1.25 21.27
CA ILE A 250 13.79 -0.54 22.41
C ILE A 250 13.44 -1.22 23.73
N LEU A 251 12.19 -1.65 23.92
CA LEU A 251 11.77 -2.35 25.14
C LEU A 251 12.46 -3.72 25.29
N TYR A 252 12.62 -4.43 24.18
CA TYR A 252 13.36 -5.69 24.12
C TYR A 252 14.83 -5.50 24.55
N ASN A 253 15.54 -4.57 23.90
CA ASN A 253 16.95 -4.32 24.19
C ASN A 253 17.22 -3.81 25.62
N ASN A 254 16.25 -3.14 26.25
CA ASN A 254 16.36 -2.68 27.63
C ASN A 254 15.99 -3.76 28.67
N GLY A 255 15.70 -5.00 28.26
CA GLY A 255 15.28 -6.08 29.16
C GLY A 255 13.93 -5.86 29.84
N LYS A 256 13.10 -4.92 29.31
CA LYS A 256 11.77 -4.63 29.87
C LYS A 256 10.69 -5.58 29.37
N ILE A 257 11.01 -6.39 28.35
CA ILE A 257 10.14 -7.47 27.87
C ILE A 257 10.55 -8.76 28.58
N ASP A 258 9.69 -9.21 29.49
CA ASP A 258 9.77 -10.56 30.03
C ASP A 258 9.32 -11.54 28.93
N ASN A 259 10.29 -12.16 28.26
CA ASN A 259 10.05 -13.10 27.17
C ASN A 259 9.09 -14.22 27.58
N LYS A 260 9.19 -14.74 28.82
CA LYS A 260 8.30 -15.81 29.30
C LYS A 260 6.87 -15.31 29.43
N LYS A 261 6.68 -14.08 29.91
CA LYS A 261 5.35 -13.47 30.02
C LYS A 261 4.76 -13.13 28.66
N LEU A 262 5.59 -12.65 27.73
CA LEU A 262 5.18 -12.37 26.35
C LEU A 262 4.78 -13.64 25.61
N GLU A 263 5.61 -14.68 25.68
CA GLU A 263 5.34 -15.99 25.08
C GLU A 263 4.06 -16.60 25.64
N LYS A 264 3.90 -16.61 26.97
CA LYS A 264 2.65 -17.05 27.61
C LYS A 264 1.43 -16.26 27.13
N TYR A 265 1.55 -14.93 27.03
CA TYR A 265 0.46 -14.09 26.54
C TYR A 265 0.11 -14.37 25.08
N LEU A 266 1.12 -14.55 24.22
CA LEU A 266 0.94 -14.90 22.81
C LEU A 266 0.28 -16.28 22.67
N ASP A 267 0.72 -17.28 23.45
CA ASP A 267 0.14 -18.62 23.47
C ASP A 267 -1.32 -18.62 23.91
N ASP A 268 -1.63 -17.91 25.00
CA ASP A 268 -3.00 -17.80 25.52
C ASP A 268 -3.90 -17.08 24.51
N THR A 269 -3.40 -16.01 23.87
CA THR A 269 -4.13 -15.28 22.82
C THR A 269 -4.35 -16.15 21.58
N CYS A 270 -3.33 -16.87 21.13
CA CYS A 270 -3.44 -17.83 20.02
C CYS A 270 -4.47 -18.93 20.31
N LYS A 271 -4.50 -19.47 21.53
CA LYS A 271 -5.52 -20.45 21.95
C LYS A 271 -6.93 -19.87 21.88
N ILE A 272 -7.13 -18.64 22.38
CA ILE A 272 -8.43 -17.96 22.32
C ILE A 272 -8.87 -17.78 20.85
N LEU A 273 -8.00 -17.24 20.00
CA LEU A 273 -8.29 -17.03 18.58
C LEU A 273 -8.59 -18.34 17.85
N LEU A 274 -7.87 -19.43 18.15
CA LEU A 274 -8.13 -20.76 17.60
C LEU A 274 -9.48 -21.32 18.05
N ILE A 275 -9.84 -21.15 19.33
CA ILE A 275 -11.15 -21.58 19.85
C ILE A 275 -12.27 -20.78 19.19
N GLU A 276 -12.12 -19.46 19.02
CA GLU A 276 -13.09 -18.62 18.32
C GLU A 276 -13.24 -19.01 16.85
N ALA A 277 -12.13 -19.25 16.14
CA ALA A 277 -12.14 -19.71 14.77
C ALA A 277 -12.83 -21.09 14.64
N HIS A 278 -12.54 -22.01 15.57
CA HIS A 278 -13.19 -23.31 15.61
C HIS A 278 -14.69 -23.20 15.89
N ASN A 279 -15.10 -22.38 16.86
CA ASN A 279 -16.51 -22.16 17.19
C ASN A 279 -17.28 -21.47 16.07
N LYS A 280 -16.67 -20.53 15.34
CA LYS A 280 -17.26 -19.95 14.11
C LYS A 280 -17.36 -20.95 12.96
N SER A 281 -16.49 -21.97 12.93
CA SER A 281 -16.54 -23.04 11.92
C SER A 281 -17.55 -24.15 12.20
N LYS A 282 -17.92 -24.39 13.47
CA LYS A 282 -18.93 -25.39 13.88
C LYS A 282 -20.31 -25.22 13.21
N PRO A 283 -20.92 -24.00 13.16
CA PRO A 283 -22.20 -23.83 12.48
C PRO A 283 -22.10 -24.13 10.97
N PHE A 284 -20.92 -24.05 10.36
CA PHE A 284 -20.74 -24.41 8.95
C PHE A 284 -20.67 -25.94 8.72
N LYS A 285 -20.17 -26.71 9.70
CA LYS A 285 -20.11 -28.18 9.62
C LYS A 285 -21.43 -28.87 9.96
N GLU A 286 -22.27 -28.25 10.79
CA GLU A 286 -23.62 -28.76 11.10
C GLU A 286 -24.61 -28.52 9.95
N ILE A 287 -24.36 -27.55 9.08
CA ILE A 287 -25.16 -27.29 7.86
C ILE A 287 -24.80 -28.27 6.71
N LEU A 288 -23.66 -28.97 6.80
CA LEU A 288 -23.16 -29.91 5.77
C LEU A 288 -23.40 -31.39 6.11
N LYS A 289 -24.12 -31.71 7.20
CA LYS A 289 -24.61 -33.06 7.53
C LYS A 289 -26.12 -33.13 7.32
#